data_AF-A0A7R7EP73-F1
#
_entry.id   AF-A0A7R7EP73-F1
#
_cell.length_a   1.000
_cell.length_b   1.000
_cell.length_c   1.000
_cell.angle_alpha   90.00
_cell.angle_beta   90.00
_cell.angle_gamma   90.00
#
_symmetry.space_group_name_H-M   'P 1'
#
loop_
_entity.id
_entity.type
_entity.pdbx_description
1 polymer ?
#
loop_
_entity_poly.entity_id
_entity_poly.type
_entity_poly.pdbx_seq_one_letter_code
_entity_poly.pdbx_strand_id
1 'polypeptide(L)'
;MNMFNPTMTLYEIEERLEKEFINSRKYLRIIGDLDLSVDDFKYLSLKIKGLKKLRLNISMSESYKLALLTSFVFTIKKEQENSGSVDGLLKLYQGLPQHHKRYYMKLLDNTLEEYGITTFGMNTSNMHGIFTVLLAHAGIPVNLHTKLYDILDESLKIGKMHVLESKLRNEFLPQLNWMVEYMDEKYLWKICNECRDLLIDCKINEIGHRELFEKYDLLSSKLILSCIKWCDDAEDLRQSRVSN
;
A
#
# COMPACT_ATOMS: atom_id res chain seq x y z
N MET A 1 14.44 8.19 10.43
CA MET A 1 15.17 9.31 9.80
C MET A 1 14.21 9.97 8.84
N ASN A 2 14.12 11.30 8.78
CA ASN A 2 13.16 11.96 7.89
C ASN A 2 13.69 11.97 6.46
N MET A 3 12.83 11.61 5.50
CA MET A 3 13.19 11.62 4.07
C MET A 3 13.30 13.04 3.52
N PHE A 4 12.50 13.96 4.07
CA PHE A 4 12.39 15.35 3.63
C PHE A 4 12.86 16.32 4.72
N ASN A 5 13.44 17.43 4.28
CA ASN A 5 13.73 18.57 5.14
C ASN A 5 12.64 19.65 4.95
N PRO A 6 12.13 20.29 6.02
CA PRO A 6 11.18 21.41 5.93
C PRO A 6 11.55 22.53 4.95
N THR A 7 12.84 22.74 4.66
CA THR A 7 13.30 23.79 3.74
C THR A 7 13.27 23.39 2.27
N MET A 8 13.05 22.11 1.96
CA MET A 8 13.04 21.65 0.57
C MET A 8 11.96 22.38 -0.26
N THR A 9 12.17 22.43 -1.55
CA THR A 9 11.20 22.81 -2.56
C THR A 9 10.45 21.57 -3.02
N LEU A 10 9.30 21.77 -3.68
CA LEU A 10 8.58 20.62 -4.23
C LEU A 10 9.36 19.93 -5.36
N TYR A 11 10.19 20.69 -6.08
CA TYR A 11 11.12 20.16 -7.07
C TYR A 11 12.17 19.22 -6.42
N GLU A 12 12.79 19.65 -5.32
CA GLU A 12 13.75 18.80 -4.58
C GLU A 12 13.08 17.55 -4.00
N ILE A 13 11.81 17.64 -3.58
CA ILE A 13 11.03 16.47 -3.15
C ILE A 13 10.80 15.51 -4.33
N GLU A 14 10.41 16.02 -5.50
CA GLU A 14 10.20 15.23 -6.71
C GLU A 14 11.48 14.48 -7.10
N GLU A 15 12.62 15.18 -7.19
CA GLU A 15 13.92 14.55 -7.48
C GLU A 15 14.33 13.52 -6.42
N ARG A 16 14.01 13.78 -5.15
CA ARG A 16 14.30 12.84 -4.06
C ARG A 16 13.47 11.57 -4.20
N LEU A 17 12.17 11.72 -4.47
CA LEU A 17 11.28 10.59 -4.72
C LEU A 17 11.72 9.81 -5.96
N GLU A 18 12.04 10.48 -7.07
CA GLU A 18 12.54 9.84 -8.28
C GLU A 18 13.78 8.99 -7.99
N LYS A 19 14.77 9.53 -7.27
CA LYS A 19 15.95 8.78 -6.84
C LYS A 19 15.60 7.57 -5.98
N GLU A 20 14.63 7.69 -5.07
CA GLU A 20 14.17 6.55 -4.27
C GLU A 20 13.47 5.50 -5.13
N PHE A 21 12.58 5.89 -6.04
CA PHE A 21 11.90 4.95 -6.94
C PHE A 21 12.88 4.24 -7.89
N ILE A 22 13.92 4.92 -8.38
CA ILE A 22 14.94 4.34 -9.26
C ILE A 22 15.90 3.43 -8.48
N ASN A 23 16.47 3.92 -7.39
CA ASN A 23 17.50 3.19 -6.64
C ASN A 23 16.91 2.02 -5.84
N SER A 24 15.68 2.17 -5.36
CA SER A 24 15.00 1.16 -4.56
C SER A 24 14.12 0.23 -5.38
N ARG A 25 14.21 0.19 -6.73
CA ARG A 25 13.40 -0.72 -7.57
C ARG A 25 13.41 -2.19 -7.13
N LYS A 26 14.46 -2.63 -6.42
CA LYS A 26 14.55 -4.01 -5.88
C LYS A 26 13.78 -4.21 -4.56
N TYR A 27 13.51 -3.15 -3.80
CA TYR A 27 12.99 -3.21 -2.42
C TYR A 27 11.68 -2.43 -2.22
N LEU A 28 11.42 -1.43 -3.06
CA LEU A 28 10.21 -0.62 -3.07
C LEU A 28 9.18 -1.29 -3.98
N ARG A 29 8.24 -2.01 -3.36
CA ARG A 29 7.24 -2.85 -4.05
C ARG A 29 5.94 -2.09 -4.22
N ILE A 30 5.57 -1.36 -3.18
CA ILE A 30 4.46 -0.44 -3.19
C ILE A 30 4.90 0.94 -2.70
N ILE A 31 4.19 2.00 -3.12
CA ILE A 31 4.49 3.36 -2.69
C ILE A 31 4.42 3.50 -1.16
N GLY A 32 3.50 2.79 -0.51
CA GLY A 32 3.37 2.73 0.94
C GLY A 32 4.56 2.13 1.70
N ASP A 33 5.50 1.48 1.00
CA ASP A 33 6.75 0.98 1.58
C ASP A 33 7.79 2.09 1.76
N LEU A 34 7.65 3.24 1.09
CA LEU A 34 8.51 4.39 1.34
C LEU A 34 8.57 4.68 2.85
N ASP A 35 9.78 4.91 3.35
CA ASP A 35 10.01 5.22 4.76
C ASP A 35 9.76 6.72 5.02
N LEU A 36 8.54 7.17 4.73
CA LEU A 36 8.09 8.51 5.08
C LEU A 36 7.60 8.53 6.51
N SER A 37 8.21 9.39 7.31
CA SER A 37 7.70 9.73 8.64
C SER A 37 6.37 10.47 8.57
N VAL A 38 5.70 10.60 9.72
CA VAL A 38 4.50 11.44 9.84
C VAL A 38 4.80 12.89 9.47
N ASP A 39 5.99 13.39 9.81
CA ASP A 39 6.38 14.77 9.52
C ASP A 39 6.71 14.98 8.05
N ASP A 40 7.35 13.99 7.39
CA ASP A 40 7.54 13.98 5.94
C ASP A 40 6.20 14.09 5.20
N PHE A 41 5.20 13.31 5.64
CA PHE A 41 3.87 13.34 5.06
C PHE A 41 3.16 14.69 5.29
N LYS A 42 3.22 15.25 6.50
CA LYS A 42 2.65 16.59 6.80
C LYS A 42 3.28 17.65 5.91
N TYR A 43 4.60 17.59 5.77
CA TYR A 43 5.37 18.52 4.96
C TYR A 43 5.00 18.43 3.47
N LEU A 44 4.98 17.23 2.90
CA LEU A 44 4.53 16.98 1.53
C LEU A 44 3.09 17.50 1.33
N SER A 45 2.19 17.17 2.25
CA SER A 45 0.79 17.61 2.22
C SER A 45 0.65 19.13 2.20
N LEU A 46 1.48 19.85 2.96
CA LEU A 46 1.48 21.31 2.98
C LEU A 46 1.95 21.90 1.63
N LYS A 47 3.01 21.35 1.04
CA LYS A 47 3.53 21.79 -0.27
C LYS A 47 2.50 21.55 -1.38
N ILE A 48 1.86 20.38 -1.40
CA ILE A 48 0.78 20.07 -2.36
C ILE A 48 -0.45 20.98 -2.15
N LYS A 49 -0.84 21.29 -0.91
CA LYS A 49 -1.90 22.29 -0.64
C LYS A 49 -1.52 23.68 -1.16
N GLY A 50 -0.24 24.06 -1.08
CA GLY A 50 0.28 25.30 -1.67
C GLY A 50 0.06 25.37 -3.18
N LEU A 51 0.26 24.26 -3.90
CA LEU A 51 -0.02 24.17 -5.34
C LEU A 51 -1.51 24.38 -5.67
N LYS A 52 -2.41 23.81 -4.87
CA LYS A 52 -3.87 23.96 -5.09
C LYS A 52 -4.33 25.41 -5.03
N LYS A 53 -3.71 26.23 -4.14
CA LYS A 53 -4.00 27.67 -4.02
C LYS A 53 -3.56 28.48 -5.25
N LEU A 54 -2.59 27.98 -6.02
CA LEU A 54 -2.05 28.63 -7.22
C LEU A 54 -2.89 28.38 -8.49
N ARG A 55 -4.15 27.91 -8.35
CA ARG A 55 -5.08 27.54 -9.43
C ARG A 55 -4.47 26.52 -10.40
N LEU A 56 -4.55 25.23 -10.07
CA LEU A 56 -4.53 24.06 -10.97
C LEU A 56 -3.85 24.31 -12.33
N ASN A 57 -2.61 24.79 -12.32
CA ASN A 57 -1.88 24.94 -13.56
C ASN A 57 -1.48 23.52 -13.95
N ILE A 58 -2.14 23.01 -14.98
CA ILE A 58 -1.95 21.67 -15.54
C ILE A 58 -0.45 21.39 -15.71
N SER A 59 0.30 22.36 -16.25
CA SER A 59 1.77 22.28 -16.39
C SER A 59 2.53 22.03 -15.09
N MET A 60 2.09 22.61 -13.97
CA MET A 60 2.73 22.39 -12.66
C MET A 60 2.41 21.01 -12.09
N SER A 61 1.29 20.38 -12.47
CA SER A 61 0.98 19.02 -12.00
C SER A 61 1.88 17.98 -12.67
N GLU A 62 2.27 18.21 -13.91
CA GLU A 62 3.25 17.37 -14.64
C GLU A 62 4.64 17.39 -14.01
N SER A 63 5.09 18.55 -13.50
CA SER A 63 6.41 18.70 -12.89
C SER A 63 6.55 18.05 -11.50
N TYR A 64 5.44 17.66 -10.86
CA TYR A 64 5.43 17.15 -9.47
C TYR A 64 4.58 15.88 -9.32
N LYS A 65 4.58 15.04 -10.35
CA LYS A 65 3.66 13.90 -10.50
C LYS A 65 3.92 12.78 -9.49
N LEU A 66 5.18 12.49 -9.13
CA LEU A 66 5.51 11.52 -8.08
C LEU A 66 5.14 12.05 -6.70
N ALA A 67 5.39 13.32 -6.42
CA ALA A 67 5.01 13.96 -5.17
C ALA A 67 3.48 13.93 -4.99
N LEU A 68 2.73 14.18 -6.05
CA LEU A 68 1.26 14.05 -6.06
C LEU A 68 0.82 12.60 -5.80
N LEU A 69 1.35 11.64 -6.58
CA LEU A 69 1.03 10.21 -6.45
C LEU A 69 1.33 9.69 -5.03
N THR A 70 2.51 10.02 -4.51
CA THR A 70 2.95 9.67 -3.15
C THR A 70 2.06 10.31 -2.10
N SER A 71 1.70 11.58 -2.27
CA SER A 71 0.79 12.27 -1.34
C SER A 71 -0.59 11.61 -1.31
N PHE A 72 -1.11 11.13 -2.45
CA PHE A 72 -2.39 10.43 -2.48
C PHE A 72 -2.33 9.09 -1.72
N VAL A 73 -1.32 8.26 -2.02
CA VAL A 73 -1.15 6.97 -1.34
C VAL A 73 -0.97 7.14 0.17
N PHE A 74 -0.17 8.11 0.62
CA PHE A 74 0.03 8.33 2.05
C PHE A 74 -1.17 8.97 2.74
N THR A 75 -1.98 9.77 2.02
CA THR A 75 -3.26 10.25 2.56
C THR A 75 -4.19 9.06 2.84
N ILE A 76 -4.33 8.17 1.86
CA ILE A 76 -5.09 6.92 2.00
C ILE A 76 -4.57 6.11 3.20
N LYS A 77 -3.26 5.85 3.24
CA LYS A 77 -2.62 5.09 4.33
C LYS A 77 -2.86 5.70 5.72
N LYS A 78 -2.79 7.03 5.85
CA LYS A 78 -3.04 7.70 7.14
C LYS A 78 -4.52 7.78 7.51
N GLU A 79 -5.41 7.91 6.54
CA GLU A 79 -6.85 7.81 6.76
C GLU A 79 -7.23 6.40 7.24
N GLN A 80 -6.59 5.35 6.72
CA GLN A 80 -6.75 3.98 7.20
C GLN A 80 -6.32 3.79 8.65
N GLU A 81 -5.16 4.34 9.02
CA GLU A 81 -4.61 4.23 10.38
C GLU A 81 -5.47 4.97 11.43
N ASN A 82 -6.13 6.08 11.06
CA ASN A 82 -6.84 6.96 12.01
C ASN A 82 -8.36 6.76 12.06
N SER A 83 -9.02 6.63 10.90
CA SER A 83 -10.49 6.66 10.80
C SER A 83 -11.09 5.49 10.03
N GLY A 84 -10.28 4.71 9.29
CA GLY A 84 -10.75 3.58 8.50
C GLY A 84 -11.62 3.94 7.29
N SER A 85 -11.66 5.21 6.88
CA SER A 85 -12.44 5.72 5.74
C SER A 85 -11.58 6.64 4.86
N VAL A 86 -11.72 6.53 3.54
CA VAL A 86 -11.03 7.35 2.51
C VAL A 86 -11.91 8.47 1.92
N ASP A 87 -13.01 8.81 2.59
CA ASP A 87 -14.05 9.73 2.10
C ASP A 87 -13.51 11.14 1.77
N GLY A 88 -12.49 11.60 2.49
CA GLY A 88 -11.94 12.94 2.32
C GLY A 88 -11.33 13.14 0.93
N LEU A 89 -10.58 12.15 0.47
CA LEU A 89 -9.90 12.17 -0.84
C LEU A 89 -10.89 12.00 -1.99
N LEU A 90 -11.92 11.17 -1.80
CA LEU A 90 -13.00 10.98 -2.77
C LEU A 90 -13.85 12.23 -2.93
N LYS A 91 -14.23 12.90 -1.84
CA LYS A 91 -14.98 14.17 -1.88
C LYS A 91 -14.21 15.26 -2.63
N LEU A 92 -12.89 15.35 -2.37
CA LEU A 92 -12.01 16.28 -3.08
C LEU A 92 -11.98 16.01 -4.58
N TYR A 93 -11.95 14.74 -5.00
CA TYR A 93 -11.98 14.38 -6.41
C TYR A 93 -13.37 14.60 -7.03
N GLN A 94 -14.45 14.20 -6.36
CA GLN A 94 -15.81 14.33 -6.85
C GLN A 94 -16.16 15.79 -7.16
N GLY A 95 -15.62 16.74 -6.39
CA GLY A 95 -15.74 18.18 -6.65
C GLY A 95 -15.00 18.72 -7.88
N LEU A 96 -14.16 17.93 -8.55
CA LEU A 96 -13.41 18.38 -9.74
C LEU A 96 -14.27 18.35 -11.03
N PRO A 97 -14.10 19.34 -11.93
CA PRO A 97 -14.65 19.27 -13.29
C PRO A 97 -14.18 18.03 -14.06
N GLN A 98 -15.01 17.51 -14.98
CA GLN A 98 -14.73 16.25 -15.69
C GLN A 98 -13.47 16.29 -16.55
N HIS A 99 -13.12 17.42 -17.14
CA HIS A 99 -11.88 17.57 -17.90
C HIS A 99 -10.64 17.48 -16.99
N HIS A 100 -10.68 18.08 -15.79
CA HIS A 100 -9.62 17.94 -14.79
C HIS A 100 -9.49 16.51 -14.29
N LYS A 101 -10.63 15.84 -14.04
CA LYS A 101 -10.65 14.42 -13.67
C LYS A 101 -9.93 13.55 -14.71
N ARG A 102 -10.26 13.71 -16.00
CA ARG A 102 -9.59 13.00 -17.10
C ARG A 102 -8.10 13.28 -17.17
N TYR A 103 -7.72 14.55 -17.02
CA TYR A 103 -6.31 14.93 -17.01
C TYR A 103 -5.55 14.27 -15.85
N TYR A 104 -6.06 14.35 -14.62
CA TYR A 104 -5.42 13.74 -13.46
C TYR A 104 -5.32 12.22 -13.56
N MET A 105 -6.34 11.54 -14.09
CA MET A 105 -6.25 10.10 -14.33
C MET A 105 -5.13 9.77 -15.32
N LYS A 106 -5.05 10.49 -16.44
CA LYS A 106 -3.98 10.30 -17.42
C LYS A 106 -2.61 10.62 -16.84
N LEU A 107 -2.49 11.67 -16.03
CA LEU A 107 -1.25 12.02 -15.35
C LEU A 107 -0.78 10.89 -14.42
N LEU A 108 -1.68 10.34 -13.60
CA LEU A 108 -1.36 9.24 -12.68
C LEU A 108 -1.00 7.97 -13.44
N ASP A 109 -1.77 7.62 -14.49
CA ASP A 109 -1.49 6.47 -15.35
C ASP A 109 -0.12 6.56 -16.01
N ASN A 110 0.17 7.70 -16.67
CA ASN A 110 1.47 7.97 -17.27
C ASN A 110 2.61 7.91 -16.23
N THR A 111 2.36 8.37 -15.00
CA THR A 111 3.35 8.34 -13.91
C THR A 111 3.65 6.90 -13.49
N LEU A 112 2.62 6.06 -13.37
CA LEU A 112 2.80 4.65 -13.04
C LEU A 112 3.65 3.95 -14.12
N GLU A 113 3.33 4.20 -15.39
CA GLU A 113 4.07 3.64 -16.52
C GLU A 113 5.52 4.13 -16.58
N GLU A 114 5.73 5.45 -16.53
CA GLU A 114 7.06 6.07 -16.67
C GLU A 114 8.06 5.60 -15.62
N TYR A 115 7.61 5.43 -14.37
CA TYR A 115 8.48 4.97 -13.29
C TYR A 115 8.49 3.44 -13.12
N GLY A 116 7.68 2.70 -13.88
CA GLY A 116 7.56 1.24 -13.76
C GLY A 116 6.92 0.80 -12.44
N ILE A 117 6.00 1.61 -11.92
CA ILE A 117 5.26 1.32 -10.70
C ILE A 117 4.14 0.33 -11.04
N THR A 118 4.03 -0.75 -10.25
CA THR A 118 3.08 -1.84 -10.55
C THR A 118 1.62 -1.37 -10.53
N THR A 119 0.87 -1.70 -11.58
CA THR A 119 -0.59 -1.50 -11.62
C THR A 119 -1.36 -2.69 -11.09
N PHE A 120 -0.66 -3.76 -10.67
CA PHE A 120 -1.25 -5.03 -10.24
C PHE A 120 -2.18 -5.68 -11.28
N GLY A 121 -2.02 -5.33 -12.57
CA GLY A 121 -2.88 -5.78 -13.65
C GLY A 121 -4.23 -5.06 -13.72
N MET A 122 -4.41 -3.95 -13.00
CA MET A 122 -5.64 -3.17 -12.98
C MET A 122 -5.77 -2.28 -14.21
N ASN A 123 -7.00 -2.11 -14.68
CA ASN A 123 -7.32 -1.18 -15.77
C ASN A 123 -7.39 0.27 -15.26
N THR A 124 -6.32 1.03 -15.46
CA THR A 124 -6.15 2.44 -15.07
C THR A 124 -6.86 3.44 -16.00
N SER A 125 -7.52 2.99 -17.07
CA SER A 125 -8.26 3.87 -18.00
C SER A 125 -9.50 4.54 -17.39
N ASN A 126 -9.92 4.09 -16.21
CA ASN A 126 -11.04 4.66 -15.48
C ASN A 126 -10.68 4.94 -14.02
N MET A 127 -11.53 5.75 -13.41
CA MET A 127 -11.35 6.22 -12.04
C MET A 127 -11.29 5.06 -11.04
N HIS A 128 -12.20 4.09 -11.17
CA HIS A 128 -12.24 2.96 -10.26
C HIS A 128 -10.90 2.22 -10.26
N GLY A 129 -10.34 1.91 -11.44
CA GLY A 129 -9.04 1.27 -11.53
C GLY A 129 -7.88 2.09 -10.96
N ILE A 130 -7.84 3.41 -11.20
CA ILE A 130 -6.82 4.28 -10.58
C ILE A 130 -6.92 4.24 -9.05
N PHE A 131 -8.13 4.37 -8.49
CA PHE A 131 -8.32 4.30 -7.04
C PHE A 131 -7.91 2.92 -6.51
N THR A 132 -8.27 1.83 -7.19
CA THR A 132 -7.84 0.48 -6.82
C THR A 132 -6.31 0.36 -6.75
N VAL A 133 -5.59 0.90 -7.72
CA VAL A 133 -4.12 0.92 -7.72
C VAL A 133 -3.56 1.75 -6.56
N LEU A 134 -4.14 2.93 -6.28
CA LEU A 134 -3.72 3.76 -5.14
C LEU A 134 -3.95 3.06 -3.80
N LEU A 135 -5.08 2.36 -3.65
CA LEU A 135 -5.42 1.59 -2.46
C LEU A 135 -4.47 0.40 -2.27
N ALA A 136 -4.18 -0.34 -3.35
CA ALA A 136 -3.20 -1.43 -3.34
C ALA A 136 -1.81 -0.91 -2.93
N HIS A 137 -1.41 0.25 -3.43
CA HIS A 137 -0.16 0.87 -3.06
C HIS A 137 -0.10 1.42 -1.63
N ALA A 138 -1.23 1.67 -0.98
CA ALA A 138 -1.24 2.01 0.45
C ALA A 138 -0.91 0.79 1.33
N GLY A 139 -1.22 -0.41 0.82
CA GLY A 139 -0.97 -1.68 1.49
C GLY A 139 -1.93 -1.95 2.65
N ILE A 140 -1.76 -3.13 3.27
CA ILE A 140 -2.50 -3.48 4.49
C ILE A 140 -1.90 -2.72 5.68
N PRO A 141 -2.71 -2.01 6.49
CA PRO A 141 -2.25 -1.31 7.68
C PRO A 141 -1.48 -2.25 8.64
N VAL A 142 -0.35 -1.77 9.17
CA VAL A 142 0.56 -2.58 10.00
C VAL A 142 -0.13 -3.11 11.26
N ASN A 143 -1.03 -2.33 11.85
CA ASN A 143 -1.83 -2.73 13.01
C ASN A 143 -2.80 -3.90 12.72
N LEU A 144 -3.04 -4.24 11.45
CA LEU A 144 -3.90 -5.36 11.04
C LEU A 144 -3.10 -6.62 10.66
N HIS A 145 -1.77 -6.55 10.58
CA HIS A 145 -0.92 -7.67 10.14
C HIS A 145 -1.08 -8.89 11.05
N THR A 146 -0.95 -8.73 12.37
CA THR A 146 -1.08 -9.85 13.33
C THR A 146 -2.44 -10.54 13.19
N LYS A 147 -3.53 -9.78 13.12
CA LYS A 147 -4.87 -10.35 12.97
C LYS A 147 -5.03 -11.12 11.65
N LEU A 148 -4.43 -10.65 10.56
CA LEU A 148 -4.39 -11.38 9.31
C LEU A 148 -3.67 -12.73 9.50
N TYR A 149 -2.49 -12.73 10.11
CA TYR A 149 -1.70 -13.95 10.32
C TYR A 149 -2.40 -14.95 11.22
N ASP A 150 -3.09 -14.49 12.28
CA ASP A 150 -3.86 -15.35 13.18
C ASP A 150 -4.99 -16.07 12.42
N ILE A 151 -5.75 -15.34 11.60
CA ILE A 151 -6.83 -15.91 10.77
C ILE A 151 -6.26 -16.92 9.77
N LEU A 152 -5.15 -16.58 9.12
CA LEU A 152 -4.48 -17.44 8.15
C LEU A 152 -3.93 -18.71 8.82
N ASP A 153 -3.23 -18.60 9.95
CA ASP A 153 -2.69 -19.73 10.71
C ASP A 153 -3.78 -20.68 11.19
N GLU A 154 -4.87 -20.14 11.71
CA GLU A 154 -6.02 -20.95 12.12
C GLU A 154 -6.62 -21.71 10.93
N SER A 155 -6.73 -21.06 9.76
CA SER A 155 -7.24 -21.74 8.58
C SER A 155 -6.38 -22.91 8.13
N LEU A 156 -5.06 -22.82 8.28
CA LEU A 156 -4.12 -23.90 7.95
C LEU A 156 -4.31 -25.10 8.90
N LYS A 157 -4.60 -24.85 10.18
CA LYS A 157 -4.87 -25.91 11.17
C LYS A 157 -6.20 -26.62 10.91
N ILE A 158 -7.24 -25.87 10.53
CA ILE A 158 -8.58 -26.42 10.28
C ILE A 158 -8.65 -27.14 8.92
N GLY A 159 -7.81 -26.74 7.96
CA GLY A 159 -7.76 -27.35 6.62
C GLY A 159 -8.99 -27.06 5.75
N LYS A 160 -9.83 -26.09 6.12
CA LYS A 160 -11.10 -25.78 5.44
C LYS A 160 -11.12 -24.36 4.90
N MET A 161 -11.07 -24.24 3.57
CA MET A 161 -11.06 -22.95 2.87
C MET A 161 -12.31 -22.09 3.16
N HIS A 162 -13.49 -22.70 3.28
CA HIS A 162 -14.72 -21.94 3.61
C HIS A 162 -14.68 -21.27 4.99
N VAL A 163 -13.93 -21.83 5.96
CA VAL A 163 -13.75 -21.22 7.27
C VAL A 163 -12.84 -19.99 7.15
N LEU A 164 -11.76 -20.11 6.38
CA LEU A 164 -10.92 -18.96 6.03
C LEU A 164 -11.74 -17.86 5.38
N GLU A 165 -12.55 -18.24 4.38
CA GLU A 165 -13.34 -17.28 3.61
C GLU A 165 -14.31 -16.51 4.51
N SER A 166 -15.00 -17.23 5.39
CA SER A 166 -15.91 -16.66 6.37
C SER A 166 -15.19 -15.72 7.34
N LYS A 167 -14.04 -16.13 7.89
CA LYS A 167 -13.28 -15.30 8.85
C LYS A 167 -12.69 -14.05 8.19
N LEU A 168 -12.15 -14.17 6.99
CA LEU A 168 -11.69 -13.02 6.24
C LEU A 168 -12.85 -12.07 5.96
N ARG A 169 -14.00 -12.56 5.46
CA ARG A 169 -15.15 -11.71 5.16
C ARG A 169 -15.77 -11.04 6.38
N ASN A 170 -15.87 -11.75 7.50
CA ASN A 170 -16.64 -11.29 8.66
C ASN A 170 -15.78 -10.61 9.73
N GLU A 171 -14.48 -10.91 9.80
CA GLU A 171 -13.60 -10.41 10.86
C GLU A 171 -12.50 -9.48 10.33
N PHE A 172 -11.95 -9.76 9.15
CA PHE A 172 -10.82 -9.01 8.59
C PHE A 172 -11.27 -7.89 7.65
N LEU A 173 -11.95 -8.24 6.57
CA LEU A 173 -12.43 -7.33 5.53
C LEU A 173 -13.28 -6.16 6.05
N PRO A 174 -14.10 -6.29 7.12
CA PRO A 174 -14.83 -5.14 7.65
C PRO A 174 -13.91 -4.03 8.22
N GLN A 175 -12.69 -4.36 8.62
CA GLN A 175 -11.68 -3.38 9.01
C GLN A 175 -10.97 -2.75 7.78
N LEU A 176 -11.17 -3.35 6.61
CA LEU A 176 -10.75 -2.88 5.30
C LEU A 176 -11.95 -2.41 4.46
N ASN A 177 -13.02 -1.91 5.07
CA ASN A 177 -14.25 -1.47 4.37
C ASN A 177 -13.95 -0.58 3.16
N TRP A 178 -12.93 0.28 3.26
CA TRP A 178 -12.44 1.13 2.19
C TRP A 178 -11.79 0.37 1.02
N MET A 179 -11.15 -0.79 1.23
CA MET A 179 -10.74 -1.65 0.12
C MET A 179 -11.96 -2.32 -0.47
N VAL A 180 -12.83 -2.89 0.37
CA VAL A 180 -13.99 -3.66 -0.08
C VAL A 180 -14.96 -2.82 -0.93
N GLU A 181 -15.09 -1.53 -0.64
CA GLU A 181 -15.96 -0.62 -1.40
C GLU A 181 -15.42 -0.29 -2.81
N TYR A 182 -14.10 -0.26 -2.98
CA TYR A 182 -13.45 0.27 -4.19
C TYR A 182 -12.61 -0.75 -4.96
N MET A 183 -12.35 -1.91 -4.38
CA MET A 183 -11.51 -2.96 -4.95
C MET A 183 -12.37 -4.17 -5.26
N ASP A 184 -12.19 -4.76 -6.44
CA ASP A 184 -12.87 -6.00 -6.80
C ASP A 184 -12.55 -7.08 -5.74
N GLU A 185 -13.59 -7.73 -5.24
CA GLU A 185 -13.50 -8.81 -4.27
C GLU A 185 -12.51 -9.89 -4.73
N LYS A 186 -12.48 -10.19 -6.03
CA LYS A 186 -11.55 -11.15 -6.63
C LYS A 186 -10.09 -10.79 -6.37
N TYR A 187 -9.75 -9.50 -6.39
CA TYR A 187 -8.39 -9.04 -6.16
C TYR A 187 -8.04 -9.02 -4.67
N LEU A 188 -9.00 -8.67 -3.81
CA LEU A 188 -8.84 -8.84 -2.36
C LEU A 188 -8.55 -10.30 -1.99
N TRP A 189 -9.27 -11.25 -2.61
CA TRP A 189 -9.00 -12.67 -2.49
C TRP A 189 -7.60 -13.06 -2.98
N LYS A 190 -7.16 -12.48 -4.11
CA LYS A 190 -5.81 -12.71 -4.62
C LYS A 190 -4.75 -12.30 -3.59
N ILE A 191 -4.87 -11.10 -3.00
CA ILE A 191 -3.96 -10.63 -1.95
C ILE A 191 -4.00 -11.58 -0.74
N CYS A 192 -5.20 -11.96 -0.27
CA CYS A 192 -5.33 -12.85 0.89
C CYS A 192 -4.70 -14.23 0.63
N ASN A 193 -4.85 -14.78 -0.57
CA ASN A 193 -4.23 -16.04 -0.97
C ASN A 193 -2.70 -15.91 -1.04
N GLU A 194 -2.17 -14.83 -1.60
CA GLU A 194 -0.72 -14.59 -1.60
C GLU A 194 -0.17 -14.45 -0.17
N CYS A 195 -0.91 -13.79 0.74
CA CYS A 195 -0.53 -13.71 2.16
C CYS A 195 -0.55 -15.09 2.83
N ARG A 196 -1.51 -15.94 2.47
CA ARG A 196 -1.59 -17.32 2.96
C ARG A 196 -0.39 -18.14 2.50
N ASP A 197 -0.04 -18.06 1.23
CA ASP A 197 1.09 -18.79 0.66
C ASP A 197 2.40 -18.29 1.28
N LEU A 198 2.56 -16.98 1.46
CA LEU A 198 3.69 -16.39 2.18
C LEU A 198 3.82 -16.97 3.60
N LEU A 199 2.71 -17.06 4.34
CA LEU A 199 2.71 -17.63 5.69
C LEU A 199 3.14 -19.10 5.71
N ILE A 200 2.72 -19.89 4.71
CA ILE A 200 3.13 -21.29 4.57
C ILE A 200 4.63 -21.37 4.33
N ASP A 201 5.14 -20.61 3.37
CA ASP A 201 6.56 -20.59 3.02
C ASP A 201 7.44 -20.16 4.21
N CYS A 202 7.04 -19.12 4.95
CA CYS A 202 7.74 -18.67 6.15
C CYS A 202 7.77 -19.77 7.24
N LYS A 203 6.74 -20.60 7.36
CA LYS A 203 6.68 -21.68 8.35
C LYS A 203 7.46 -22.93 7.98
N ILE A 204 7.56 -23.22 6.70
CA ILE A 204 8.32 -24.36 6.19
C ILE A 204 9.83 -24.06 6.30
N ASN A 205 10.21 -22.77 6.29
CA ASN A 205 11.59 -22.29 6.47
C ASN A 205 12.58 -22.87 5.44
N GLU A 206 12.09 -23.25 4.27
CA GLU A 206 12.90 -23.77 3.15
C GLU A 206 13.33 -22.66 2.17
N ILE A 207 12.74 -21.47 2.29
CA ILE A 207 12.91 -20.36 1.35
C ILE A 207 13.59 -19.20 2.09
N GLY A 208 14.71 -18.71 1.55
CA GLY A 208 15.44 -17.60 2.14
C GLY A 208 14.67 -16.28 2.04
N HIS A 209 14.95 -15.31 2.93
CA HIS A 209 14.26 -14.01 2.92
C HIS A 209 14.26 -13.35 1.54
N ARG A 210 15.42 -13.36 0.86
CA ARG A 210 15.55 -12.79 -0.48
C ARG A 210 14.60 -13.44 -1.49
N GLU A 211 14.45 -14.76 -1.44
CA GLU A 211 13.58 -15.51 -2.34
C GLU A 211 12.10 -15.22 -2.06
N LEU A 212 11.72 -14.98 -0.79
CA LEU A 212 10.36 -14.51 -0.44
C LEU A 212 10.07 -13.15 -1.10
N PHE A 213 11.03 -12.22 -1.07
CA PHE A 213 10.90 -10.94 -1.78
C PHE A 213 10.88 -11.11 -3.31
N GLU A 214 11.51 -12.12 -3.88
CA GLU A 214 11.42 -12.35 -5.33
C GLU A 214 10.08 -13.02 -5.71
N LYS A 215 9.56 -13.93 -4.88
CA LYS A 215 8.33 -14.69 -5.13
C LYS A 215 7.04 -13.88 -4.94
N TYR A 216 6.96 -13.04 -3.90
CA TYR A 216 5.72 -12.36 -3.51
C TYR A 216 5.66 -10.89 -3.96
N ASP A 217 6.02 -10.61 -5.22
CA ASP A 217 6.27 -9.26 -5.78
C ASP A 217 5.14 -8.23 -5.61
N LEU A 218 3.90 -8.69 -5.42
CA LEU A 218 2.73 -7.83 -5.19
C LEU A 218 2.49 -7.46 -3.72
N LEU A 219 3.14 -8.12 -2.77
CA LEU A 219 3.00 -7.84 -1.34
C LEU A 219 3.97 -6.75 -0.89
N SER A 220 3.58 -5.95 0.10
CA SER A 220 4.44 -4.91 0.66
C SER A 220 5.63 -5.52 1.41
N SER A 221 6.77 -4.84 1.37
CA SER A 221 7.97 -5.28 2.08
C SER A 221 7.72 -5.34 3.59
N LYS A 222 6.91 -4.41 4.13
CA LYS A 222 6.54 -4.40 5.54
C LYS A 222 5.72 -5.63 5.94
N LEU A 223 4.81 -6.09 5.08
CA LEU A 223 3.99 -7.29 5.31
C LEU A 223 4.81 -8.58 5.24
N ILE A 224 5.79 -8.65 4.34
CA ILE A 224 6.72 -9.80 4.25
C ILE A 224 7.56 -9.89 5.53
N LEU A 225 8.19 -8.78 5.93
CA LEU A 225 9.04 -8.73 7.12
C LEU A 225 8.26 -9.02 8.42
N SER A 226 7.05 -8.49 8.57
CA SER A 226 6.23 -8.76 9.75
C SER A 226 5.72 -10.20 9.79
N CYS A 227 5.47 -10.83 8.63
CA CYS A 227 5.12 -12.25 8.56
C CYS A 227 6.28 -13.15 9.00
N ILE A 228 7.49 -12.90 8.48
CA ILE A 228 8.71 -13.62 8.89
C ILE A 228 8.88 -13.53 10.40
N LYS A 229 8.89 -12.30 10.94
CA LYS A 229 9.04 -12.08 12.38
C LYS A 229 7.96 -12.80 13.19
N TRP A 230 6.71 -12.75 12.75
CA TRP A 230 5.60 -13.41 13.44
C TRP A 230 5.79 -14.94 13.48
N CYS A 231 6.31 -15.54 12.41
CA CYS A 231 6.64 -16.97 12.38
C CYS A 231 7.79 -17.32 13.34
N ASP A 232 8.87 -16.52 13.34
CA ASP A 232 10.01 -16.71 14.25
C ASP A 232 9.56 -16.63 15.72
N ASP A 233 8.81 -15.60 16.08
CA ASP A 233 8.26 -15.40 17.43
C ASP A 233 7.35 -16.57 17.85
N ALA A 234 6.58 -17.14 16.91
CA ALA A 234 5.70 -18.28 17.15
C ALA A 234 6.47 -19.61 17.33
N GLU A 235 7.63 -19.75 16.67
CA GLU A 235 8.50 -20.92 16.82
C GLU A 235 9.22 -20.91 18.17
N ASP A 236 9.80 -19.78 18.56
CA ASP A 236 10.46 -19.58 19.85
C ASP A 236 9.52 -19.90 21.04
N LEU A 237 8.25 -19.48 20.93
CA LEU A 237 7.21 -19.80 21.91
C LEU A 237 6.87 -21.29 21.99
N ARG A 238 7.02 -22.04 20.89
CA ARG A 238 6.82 -23.50 20.91
C ARG A 238 8.01 -24.21 21.53
N GLN A 239 9.23 -23.82 21.18
CA GLN A 239 10.46 -24.43 21.70
C GLN A 239 10.63 -24.20 23.21
N SER A 240 10.28 -23.01 23.71
CA SER A 240 10.30 -22.68 25.14
C SER A 240 9.23 -23.41 25.97
N ARG A 241 8.11 -23.83 25.37
CA ARG A 241 7.07 -24.64 26.03
C ARG A 241 7.41 -26.14 26.09
N VAL A 242 8.25 -26.64 25.19
CA VAL A 242 8.72 -28.03 25.18
C VAL A 242 9.90 -28.23 26.14
N SER A 243 10.57 -27.13 26.50
CA SER A 243 11.76 -27.12 27.38
C SER A 243 11.45 -26.91 28.88
N ASN A 244 10.17 -26.78 29.24
CA ASN A 244 9.66 -26.68 30.63
C ASN A 244 8.74 -27.85 30.93
#